data_AF-A0A559KEX0-F1
#
_entry.id   AF-A0A559KEX0-F1
#
_cell.length_a   1.000
_cell.length_b   1.000
_cell.length_c   1.000
_cell.angle_alpha   90.00
_cell.angle_beta   90.00
_cell.angle_gamma   90.00
#
_symmetry.space_group_name_H-M   'P 1'
#
loop_
_entity.id
_entity.type
_entity.pdbx_description
1 polymer ?
#
loop_
_entity_poly.entity_id
_entity_poly.type
_entity_poly.pdbx_seq_one_letter_code
_entity_poly.pdbx_strand_id
1 'polypeptide(L)'
;MENILVLAAVIFLTILSRKFPLSNQSYFLIFIFLCFHTYAAHYTYDGTPFDRWLKENFHAQRSYFDRVVHFLFGLLLAPVLKEVLVRTNRLKGLWIYALPVACVFALSAFFEILEMFVALFGGSAGEDYMGLQGDIYDSQKDMGLGLLGGACTMGWLAWRQKHRHSVPE
;
A
#
# COMPACT_ATOMS: atom_id res chain seq x y z
N MET A 1 -1.25 -8.35 18.47
CA MET A 1 -2.11 -8.27 17.26
C MET A 1 -1.34 -7.82 16.01
N GLU A 2 -0.05 -7.46 16.13
CA GLU A 2 0.74 -6.75 15.10
C GLU A 2 0.84 -7.43 13.73
N ASN A 3 0.78 -8.77 13.64
CA ASN A 3 0.96 -9.49 12.37
C ASN A 3 -0.29 -10.25 11.89
N ILE A 4 -1.47 -9.96 12.46
CA ILE A 4 -2.72 -10.62 12.03
C ILE A 4 -3.01 -10.32 10.56
N LEU A 5 -2.77 -9.09 10.11
CA LEU A 5 -2.96 -8.67 8.72
C LEU A 5 -1.99 -9.40 7.77
N VAL A 6 -0.73 -9.56 8.17
CA VAL A 6 0.28 -10.31 7.40
C VAL A 6 -0.13 -11.78 7.27
N LEU A 7 -0.56 -12.39 8.37
CA LEU A 7 -1.01 -13.79 8.36
C LEU A 7 -2.24 -13.96 7.46
N ALA A 8 -3.22 -13.04 7.56
CA ALA A 8 -4.40 -13.04 6.70
C ALA A 8 -4.02 -12.89 5.23
N ALA A 9 -3.08 -12.00 4.90
CA ALA A 9 -2.57 -11.82 3.54
C ALA A 9 -1.89 -13.11 3.02
N VAL A 10 -1.03 -13.75 3.82
CA VAL A 10 -0.35 -14.99 3.44
C VAL A 10 -1.34 -16.14 3.22
N ILE A 11 -2.33 -16.31 4.09
CA ILE A 11 -3.39 -17.31 3.94
C ILE A 11 -4.18 -17.04 2.66
N PHE A 12 -4.60 -15.80 2.44
CA PHE A 12 -5.32 -15.38 1.24
C PHE A 12 -4.51 -15.70 -0.03
N LEU A 13 -3.22 -15.34 -0.06
CA LEU A 13 -2.33 -15.62 -1.18
C LEU A 13 -2.10 -17.11 -1.41
N THR A 14 -2.06 -17.92 -0.35
CA THR A 14 -1.92 -19.38 -0.44
C THR A 14 -3.17 -20.03 -1.03
N ILE A 15 -4.36 -19.55 -0.67
CA ILE A 15 -5.62 -20.02 -1.25
C ILE A 15 -5.71 -19.55 -2.71
N LEU A 16 -5.37 -18.28 -2.97
CA LEU A 16 -5.43 -17.68 -4.29
C LEU A 16 -4.45 -18.36 -5.25
N SER A 17 -3.24 -18.70 -4.82
CA SER A 17 -2.19 -19.28 -5.68
C SER A 17 -2.58 -20.65 -6.28
N ARG A 18 -3.40 -21.44 -5.58
CA ARG A 18 -3.97 -22.69 -6.10
C ARG A 18 -4.98 -22.42 -7.23
N LYS A 19 -5.73 -21.33 -7.08
CA LYS A 19 -6.71 -20.72 -7.99
C LYS A 19 -6.14 -20.14 -9.27
N PHE A 20 -5.19 -19.25 -9.02
CA PHE A 20 -4.77 -18.15 -9.86
C PHE A 20 -3.34 -17.78 -9.43
N PRO A 21 -2.33 -18.55 -9.88
CA PRO A 21 -0.95 -18.26 -9.53
C PRO A 21 -0.54 -16.91 -10.13
N LEU A 22 0.01 -16.02 -9.31
CA LEU A 22 0.57 -14.74 -9.75
C LEU A 22 1.98 -14.96 -10.34
N SER A 23 2.48 -13.97 -11.07
CA SER A 23 3.88 -13.99 -11.52
C SER A 23 4.86 -13.92 -10.34
N ASN A 24 6.08 -14.45 -10.55
CA ASN A 24 7.17 -14.33 -9.56
C ASN A 24 7.45 -12.86 -9.20
N GLN A 25 7.32 -11.95 -10.18
CA GLN A 25 7.47 -10.51 -9.95
C GLN A 25 6.39 -10.00 -8.98
N SER A 26 5.12 -10.38 -9.17
CA SER A 26 4.04 -9.99 -8.27
C SER A 26 4.24 -10.53 -6.85
N TYR A 27 4.64 -11.80 -6.72
CA TYR A 27 4.98 -12.36 -5.40
C TYR A 27 6.14 -11.62 -4.73
N PHE A 28 7.17 -11.24 -5.49
CA PHE A 28 8.30 -10.48 -4.96
C PHE A 28 7.89 -9.07 -4.51
N LEU A 29 7.04 -8.37 -5.27
CA LEU A 29 6.53 -7.05 -4.86
C LEU A 29 5.69 -7.12 -3.59
N ILE A 30 4.82 -8.14 -3.49
CA ILE A 30 4.04 -8.41 -2.27
C ILE A 30 4.99 -8.70 -1.10
N PHE A 31 6.00 -9.54 -1.31
CA PHE A 31 6.98 -9.88 -0.28
C PHE A 31 7.69 -8.64 0.26
N ILE A 32 8.18 -7.76 -0.63
CA ILE A 32 8.79 -6.49 -0.22
C ILE A 32 7.81 -5.68 0.63
N PHE A 33 6.57 -5.50 0.16
CA PHE A 33 5.57 -4.76 0.91
C PHE A 33 5.34 -5.35 2.31
N LEU A 34 5.21 -6.68 2.41
CA LEU A 34 5.04 -7.37 3.69
C LEU A 34 6.25 -7.19 4.62
N CYS A 35 7.48 -7.14 4.09
CA CYS A 35 8.66 -6.83 4.92
C CYS A 35 8.57 -5.42 5.53
N PHE A 36 8.19 -4.41 4.74
CA PHE A 36 8.02 -3.04 5.25
C PHE A 36 6.88 -2.96 6.27
N HIS A 37 5.75 -3.62 5.99
CA HIS A 37 4.60 -3.67 6.89
C HIS A 37 4.95 -4.37 8.21
N THR A 38 5.60 -5.54 8.18
CA THR A 38 6.03 -6.25 9.40
C THR A 38 7.04 -5.42 10.19
N TYR A 39 7.97 -4.73 9.53
CA TYR A 39 8.90 -3.82 10.19
C TYR A 39 8.16 -2.67 10.88
N ALA A 40 7.21 -2.01 10.20
CA ALA A 40 6.40 -0.95 10.80
C ALA A 40 5.56 -1.47 11.98
N ALA A 41 4.87 -2.59 11.80
CA ALA A 41 4.01 -3.21 12.81
C ALA A 41 4.80 -3.64 14.06
N HIS A 42 6.03 -4.14 13.89
CA HIS A 42 6.92 -4.47 15.00
C HIS A 42 7.23 -3.26 15.89
N TYR A 43 7.24 -2.06 15.31
CA TYR A 43 7.41 -0.80 16.02
C TYR A 43 6.11 -0.01 16.17
N THR A 44 4.97 -0.69 16.08
CA THR A 44 3.61 -0.13 16.22
C THR A 44 3.35 1.11 15.37
N TYR A 45 4.03 1.23 14.22
CA TYR A 45 3.94 2.35 13.28
C TYR A 45 4.37 3.74 13.79
N ASP A 46 4.55 3.97 15.09
CA ASP A 46 4.97 5.26 15.66
C ASP A 46 6.38 5.25 16.30
N GLY A 47 7.03 4.09 16.37
CA GLY A 47 8.26 3.89 17.12
C GLY A 47 9.47 3.47 16.29
N THR A 48 9.40 3.50 14.94
CA THR A 48 10.49 2.93 14.13
C THR A 48 11.80 3.68 14.41
N PRO A 49 12.97 3.01 14.29
CA PRO A 49 14.28 3.69 14.34
C PRO A 49 14.36 4.94 13.44
N PHE A 50 13.70 4.91 12.29
CA PHE A 50 13.62 6.05 11.37
C PHE A 50 12.79 7.21 11.96
N ASP A 51 11.61 6.92 12.51
CA ASP A 51 10.78 7.94 13.15
C ASP A 51 11.45 8.54 14.38
N ARG A 52 12.11 7.71 15.20
CA ARG A 52 12.89 8.20 16.35
C ARG A 52 14.00 9.14 15.93
N TRP A 53 14.77 8.78 14.89
CA TRP A 53 15.79 9.65 14.34
C TRP A 53 15.20 10.99 13.81
N LEU A 54 14.05 10.96 13.14
CA LEU A 54 13.36 12.18 12.69
C LEU A 54 12.86 13.05 13.87
N LYS A 55 12.26 12.43 14.89
CA LYS A 55 11.79 13.11 16.10
C LYS A 55 12.94 13.79 16.85
N GLU A 56 14.09 13.11 16.96
CA GLU A 56 15.28 13.61 17.65
C GLU A 56 15.99 14.75 16.89
N ASN A 57 16.16 14.62 15.57
CA ASN A 57 16.98 15.55 14.80
C ASN A 57 16.19 16.69 14.15
N PHE A 58 14.89 16.50 13.90
CA PHE A 58 14.04 17.45 13.19
C PHE A 58 12.79 17.86 13.98
N HIS A 59 12.67 17.44 15.25
CA HIS A 59 11.52 17.72 16.12
C HIS A 59 10.17 17.37 15.49
N ALA A 60 10.17 16.34 14.62
CA ALA A 60 8.96 15.79 14.04
C ALA A 60 7.97 15.43 15.16
N GLN A 61 6.72 15.84 15.02
CA GLN A 61 5.67 15.56 16.01
C GLN A 61 4.98 14.22 15.77
N ARG A 62 5.23 13.61 14.61
CA ARG A 62 4.45 12.50 14.04
C ARG A 62 5.35 11.42 13.45
N SER A 63 4.80 10.24 13.23
CA SER A 63 5.43 9.18 12.44
C SER A 63 5.34 9.51 10.94
N TYR A 64 6.45 9.30 10.24
CA TYR A 64 6.55 9.40 8.79
C TYR A 64 6.76 8.03 8.14
N PHE A 65 7.16 7.01 8.89
CA PHE A 65 7.32 5.68 8.32
C PHE A 65 5.99 5.09 7.87
N ASP A 66 4.91 5.40 8.57
CA ASP A 66 3.56 5.05 8.15
C ASP A 66 3.23 5.60 6.75
N ARG A 67 3.52 6.88 6.52
CA ARG A 67 3.41 7.53 5.20
C ARG A 67 4.20 6.81 4.11
N VAL A 68 5.40 6.33 4.45
CA VAL A 68 6.23 5.53 3.54
C VAL A 68 5.53 4.21 3.20
N VAL A 69 4.94 3.53 4.17
CA VAL A 69 4.20 2.28 3.95
C VAL A 69 2.99 2.51 3.05
N HIS A 70 2.21 3.58 3.25
CA HIS A 70 1.08 3.93 2.38
C HIS A 70 1.52 4.23 0.94
N PHE A 71 2.61 4.97 0.75
CA PHE A 71 3.17 5.19 -0.59
C PHE A 71 3.63 3.88 -1.24
N LEU A 72 4.36 3.03 -0.49
CA LEU A 72 4.83 1.73 -0.97
C LEU A 72 3.69 0.78 -1.28
N PHE A 73 2.60 0.82 -0.51
CA PHE A 73 1.39 0.04 -0.79
C PHE A 73 0.92 0.29 -2.22
N GLY A 74 0.77 1.56 -2.61
CA GLY A 74 0.38 1.88 -3.98
C GLY A 74 1.44 1.54 -5.02
N LEU A 75 2.70 1.87 -4.73
CA LEU A 75 3.83 1.66 -5.64
C LEU A 75 4.04 0.17 -5.99
N LEU A 76 3.85 -0.72 -5.00
CA LEU A 76 4.12 -2.15 -5.12
C LEU A 76 2.89 -2.98 -5.45
N LEU A 77 1.69 -2.57 -5.01
CA LEU A 77 0.46 -3.33 -5.25
C LEU A 77 -0.21 -3.00 -6.59
N ALA A 78 -0.06 -1.78 -7.12
CA ALA A 78 -0.66 -1.44 -8.42
C ALA A 78 -0.20 -2.35 -9.58
N PRO A 79 1.09 -2.76 -9.70
CA PRO A 79 1.51 -3.73 -10.71
C PRO A 79 0.88 -5.12 -10.54
N VAL A 80 0.69 -5.55 -9.29
CA VAL A 80 0.01 -6.83 -8.96
C VAL A 80 -1.45 -6.76 -9.40
N LEU A 81 -2.15 -5.69 -9.06
CA LEU A 81 -3.54 -5.47 -9.47
C LEU A 81 -3.66 -5.34 -10.99
N LYS A 82 -2.70 -4.70 -11.65
CA LYS A 82 -2.62 -4.67 -13.12
C LYS A 82 -2.55 -6.09 -13.69
N GLU A 83 -1.68 -6.95 -13.15
CA GLU A 83 -1.58 -8.35 -13.59
C GLU A 83 -2.93 -9.07 -13.45
N VAL A 84 -3.55 -8.99 -12.27
CA VAL A 84 -4.85 -9.61 -11.99
C VAL A 84 -5.92 -9.09 -12.96
N LEU A 85 -6.05 -7.76 -13.10
CA LEU A 85 -7.09 -7.13 -13.90
C LEU A 85 -6.95 -7.42 -15.39
N VAL A 86 -5.72 -7.42 -15.94
CA VAL A 86 -5.47 -7.76 -17.35
C VAL A 86 -5.72 -9.24 -17.64
N ARG A 87 -5.45 -10.12 -16.68
CA ARG A 87 -5.70 -11.57 -16.82
C ARG A 87 -7.17 -11.96 -16.66
N THR A 88 -7.95 -11.18 -15.91
CA THR A 88 -9.37 -11.46 -15.63
C THR A 88 -10.33 -10.63 -16.47
N ASN A 89 -9.88 -9.50 -17.03
CA ASN A 89 -10.72 -8.58 -17.82
C ASN A 89 -10.05 -8.23 -19.15
N ARG A 90 -10.85 -7.81 -20.14
CA ARG A 90 -10.37 -7.35 -21.44
C ARG A 90 -10.05 -5.84 -21.42
N LEU A 91 -9.15 -5.42 -20.54
CA LEU A 91 -8.74 -4.01 -20.43
C LEU A 91 -7.99 -3.54 -21.68
N LYS A 92 -8.21 -2.29 -22.10
CA LYS A 92 -7.57 -1.68 -23.27
C LYS A 92 -7.14 -0.25 -23.00
N GLY A 93 -6.06 0.17 -23.66
CA GLY A 93 -5.57 1.56 -23.63
C GLY A 93 -5.27 2.05 -22.21
N LEU A 94 -5.73 3.26 -21.90
CA LEU A 94 -5.51 3.92 -20.61
C LEU A 94 -6.03 3.10 -19.41
N TRP A 95 -7.07 2.30 -19.59
CA TRP A 95 -7.69 1.52 -18.51
C TRP A 95 -6.76 0.45 -17.92
N ILE A 96 -5.77 -0.02 -18.68
CA ILE A 96 -4.72 -0.92 -18.19
C ILE A 96 -3.91 -0.27 -17.05
N TYR A 97 -3.86 1.06 -17.02
CA TYR A 97 -3.07 1.84 -16.06
C TYR A 97 -3.94 2.56 -15.03
N ALA A 98 -5.09 3.11 -15.44
CA ALA A 98 -5.96 3.85 -14.53
C ALA A 98 -6.69 2.95 -13.52
N LEU A 99 -7.15 1.77 -13.95
CA LEU A 99 -7.95 0.90 -13.08
C LEU A 99 -7.14 0.32 -11.90
N PRO A 100 -5.88 -0.13 -12.07
CA PRO A 100 -5.04 -0.52 -10.93
C PRO A 100 -4.85 0.59 -9.90
N VAL A 101 -4.64 1.84 -10.34
CA VAL A 101 -4.51 3.01 -9.45
C VAL A 101 -5.81 3.24 -8.67
N ALA A 102 -6.95 3.18 -9.34
CA ALA A 102 -8.25 3.31 -8.69
C ALA A 102 -8.51 2.19 -7.67
N CYS A 103 -8.13 0.95 -7.98
CA CYS A 103 -8.24 -0.17 -7.06
C CYS A 103 -7.35 0.00 -5.82
N VAL A 104 -6.10 0.45 -5.98
CA VAL A 104 -5.23 0.78 -4.83
C VAL A 104 -5.88 1.85 -3.97
N PHE A 105 -6.35 2.95 -4.56
CA PHE A 105 -6.98 4.03 -3.80
C PHE A 105 -8.21 3.55 -3.03
N ALA A 106 -9.05 2.73 -3.67
CA ALA A 106 -10.21 2.12 -3.02
C ALA A 106 -9.83 1.19 -1.86
N LEU A 107 -8.76 0.40 -2.01
CA LEU A 107 -8.26 -0.47 -0.94
C LEU A 107 -7.66 0.34 0.22
N SER A 108 -6.91 1.41 -0.07
CA SER A 108 -6.41 2.34 0.96
C SER A 108 -7.57 2.99 1.70
N ALA A 109 -8.57 3.51 0.99
CA ALA A 109 -9.75 4.10 1.61
C ALA A 109 -10.53 3.10 2.47
N PHE A 110 -10.66 1.86 1.98
CA PHE A 110 -11.28 0.80 2.76
C PHE A 110 -10.50 0.49 4.04
N PHE A 111 -9.17 0.46 3.98
CA PHE A 111 -8.31 0.26 5.15
C PHE A 111 -8.48 1.36 6.19
N GLU A 112 -8.42 2.63 5.79
CA GLU A 112 -8.66 3.78 6.68
C GLU A 112 -10.04 3.73 7.36
N ILE A 113 -11.07 3.31 6.62
CA ILE A 113 -12.42 3.15 7.17
C ILE A 113 -12.45 2.03 8.21
N LEU A 114 -11.72 0.92 7.98
CA LEU A 114 -11.60 -0.14 8.98
C LEU A 114 -10.89 0.35 10.23
N GLU A 115 -9.82 1.14 10.10
CA GLU A 115 -9.12 1.71 11.24
C GLU A 115 -10.00 2.70 12.01
N MET A 116 -10.77 3.53 11.31
CA MET A 116 -11.79 4.38 11.92
C MET A 116 -12.79 3.53 12.73
N PHE A 117 -13.28 2.41 12.19
CA PHE A 117 -14.18 1.53 12.94
C PHE A 117 -13.51 0.90 14.16
N VAL A 118 -12.26 0.44 14.03
CA VAL A 118 -11.49 -0.11 15.16
C VAL A 118 -11.32 0.94 16.26
N ALA A 119 -11.03 2.18 15.89
CA ALA A 119 -10.91 3.28 16.85
C ALA A 119 -12.25 3.61 17.53
N LEU A 120 -13.35 3.68 16.77
CA LEU A 120 -14.69 3.95 17.33
C LEU A 120 -15.17 2.88 18.31
N PHE A 121 -14.81 1.61 18.08
CA PHE A 121 -15.28 0.48 18.90
C PHE A 121 -14.22 -0.05 19.88
N GLY A 122 -12.98 0.45 19.83
CA GLY A 122 -11.84 -0.04 20.62
C GLY A 122 -11.72 0.53 22.03
N GLY A 123 -12.57 1.50 22.42
CA GLY A 123 -12.44 2.21 23.70
C GLY A 123 -11.14 3.01 23.77
N SER A 124 -10.51 3.10 24.95
CA SER A 124 -9.23 3.83 25.11
C SER A 124 -8.09 3.25 24.27
N ALA A 125 -8.10 1.93 24.03
CA ALA A 125 -7.13 1.28 23.13
C ALA A 125 -7.38 1.61 21.66
N GLY A 126 -8.59 2.07 21.30
CA GLY A 126 -8.95 2.51 19.95
C GLY A 126 -8.43 3.90 19.62
N GLU A 127 -8.39 4.82 20.60
CA GLU A 127 -7.81 6.17 20.43
C GLU A 127 -6.29 6.09 20.24
N ASP A 128 -5.60 5.24 21.01
CA ASP A 128 -4.15 4.98 20.84
C ASP A 128 -3.84 4.26 19.51
N TYR A 129 -4.80 3.49 18.97
CA TYR A 129 -4.69 2.84 17.65
C TYR A 129 -4.96 3.80 16.50
N MET A 130 -5.78 4.84 16.73
CA MET A 130 -6.04 5.90 15.75
C MET A 130 -4.79 6.78 15.68
N GLY A 131 -3.85 6.40 14.80
CA GLY A 131 -2.59 7.08 14.50
C GLY A 131 -2.70 8.52 13.99
N LEU A 132 -3.87 9.16 14.17
CA LEU A 132 -4.16 10.54 13.82
C LEU A 132 -3.06 11.49 14.28
N GLN A 133 -2.39 11.23 15.42
CA GLN A 133 -1.26 12.06 15.89
C GLN A 133 -1.61 13.57 15.94
N GLY A 134 -2.90 13.88 16.15
CA GLY A 134 -3.44 15.24 16.13
C GLY A 134 -3.78 15.83 14.75
N ASP A 135 -3.69 15.05 13.66
CA ASP A 135 -3.95 15.43 12.27
C ASP A 135 -5.32 14.93 11.80
N ILE A 136 -6.31 15.81 11.71
CA ILE A 136 -7.66 15.45 11.24
C ILE A 136 -7.71 14.98 9.78
N TYR A 137 -6.65 15.22 9.00
CA TYR A 137 -6.54 14.84 7.60
C TYR A 137 -5.62 13.63 7.40
N ASP A 138 -5.34 12.88 8.46
CA ASP A 138 -4.35 11.81 8.44
C ASP A 138 -4.65 10.77 7.36
N SER A 139 -5.82 10.15 7.47
CA SER A 139 -6.36 9.17 6.53
C SER A 139 -6.42 9.70 5.09
N GLN A 140 -6.80 10.96 4.87
CA GLN A 140 -6.86 11.53 3.52
C GLN A 140 -5.48 11.63 2.88
N LYS A 141 -4.47 12.00 3.66
CA LYS A 141 -3.09 12.01 3.20
C LYS A 141 -2.57 10.58 2.96
N ASP A 142 -3.02 9.58 3.73
CA ASP A 142 -2.58 8.19 3.58
C ASP A 142 -3.17 7.53 2.34
N MET A 143 -4.47 7.71 2.14
CA MET A 143 -5.13 7.39 0.87
C MET A 143 -4.46 8.11 -0.30
N GLY A 144 -4.10 9.38 -0.13
CA GLY A 144 -3.43 10.20 -1.13
C GLY A 144 -2.04 9.68 -1.50
N LEU A 145 -1.27 9.20 -0.53
CA LEU A 145 0.04 8.59 -0.77
C LEU A 145 -0.07 7.25 -1.46
N GLY A 146 -1.06 6.43 -1.09
CA GLY A 146 -1.40 5.21 -1.82
C GLY A 146 -1.75 5.49 -3.28
N LEU A 147 -2.58 6.50 -3.53
CA LEU A 147 -2.90 6.96 -4.88
C LEU A 147 -1.65 7.41 -5.65
N LEU A 148 -0.79 8.22 -5.02
CA LEU A 148 0.43 8.74 -5.62
C LEU A 148 1.41 7.63 -5.98
N GLY A 149 1.66 6.67 -5.08
CA GLY A 149 2.52 5.52 -5.34
C GLY A 149 2.02 4.69 -6.53
N GLY A 150 0.72 4.41 -6.56
CA GLY A 150 0.08 3.74 -7.69
C GLY A 150 0.22 4.51 -9.00
N ALA A 151 -0.02 5.83 -8.98
CA ALA A 151 0.11 6.70 -10.14
C ALA A 151 1.55 6.75 -10.66
N CYS A 152 2.55 6.84 -9.78
CA CYS A 152 3.97 6.82 -10.15
C CYS A 152 4.34 5.52 -10.87
N THR A 153 4.00 4.36 -10.30
CA THR A 153 4.40 3.07 -10.88
C THR A 153 3.66 2.78 -12.19
N MET A 154 2.37 3.11 -12.29
CA MET A 154 1.60 2.95 -13.53
C MET A 154 2.05 3.94 -14.61
N GLY A 155 2.32 5.19 -14.24
CA GLY A 155 2.87 6.20 -15.16
C GLY A 155 4.23 5.78 -15.71
N TRP A 156 5.11 5.27 -14.85
CA TRP A 156 6.41 4.70 -15.25
C TRP A 156 6.25 3.53 -16.24
N LEU A 157 5.35 2.58 -15.95
CA LEU A 157 5.11 1.44 -16.85
C LEU A 157 4.51 1.88 -18.19
N ALA A 158 3.60 2.85 -18.19
CA ALA A 158 3.02 3.40 -19.41
C ALA A 158 4.08 4.11 -20.26
N TRP A 159 4.95 4.91 -19.63
CA TRP A 159 6.09 5.55 -20.28
C TRP A 159 7.04 4.52 -20.89
N ARG A 160 7.44 3.49 -20.13
CA ARG A 160 8.30 2.40 -20.64
C ARG A 160 7.68 1.65 -21.81
N GLN A 161 6.38 1.38 -21.79
CA GLN A 161 5.72 0.70 -22.90
C GLN A 161 5.76 1.55 -24.17
N LYS A 162 5.47 2.85 -24.07
CA LYS A 162 5.54 3.79 -25.20
C LYS A 162 6.94 3.84 -25.82
N HIS A 163 7.98 3.83 -24.98
CA HIS A 163 9.37 3.89 -25.45
C HIS A 163 9.91 2.55 -25.98
N ARG A 164 9.39 1.40 -25.55
CA ARG A 164 9.72 0.11 -26.17
C ARG A 164 9.19 -0.04 -27.60
N HIS A 165 8.10 0.63 -27.95
CA HIS A 165 7.52 0.57 -29.30
C HIS A 165 8.09 1.62 -30.27
N SER A 166 9.03 2.47 -29.83
CA SER A 166 9.63 3.54 -30.65
C SER A 166 11.10 3.31 -31.02
N VAL A 167 11.70 2.19 -30.62
CA VAL A 167 13.02 1.77 -31.11
C VAL A 167 12.78 0.80 -32.28
N PRO A 168 13.13 1.17 -33.53
CA PRO A 168 13.13 0.22 -34.65
C PRO A 168 14.27 -0.79 -34.44
N GLU A 169 14.00 -2.08 -34.69
CA GLU A 169 15.04 -3.10 -34.86
C GLU A 169 15.92 -2.81 -36.08
#